data_AF-A0A2I8DQN3-F1
#
_entry.id   AF-A0A2I8DQN3-F1
#
_cell.length_a   1.000
_cell.length_b   1.000
_cell.length_c   1.000
_cell.angle_alpha   90.00
_cell.angle_beta   90.00
_cell.angle_gamma   90.00
#
_symmetry.space_group_name_H-M   'P 1'
#
loop_
_entity.id
_entity.type
_entity.pdbx_description
1 polymer ?
#
loop_
_entity_poly.entity_id
_entity_poly.type
_entity_poly.pdbx_seq_one_letter_code
_entity_poly.pdbx_strand_id
1 'polypeptide(L)'
;MHCPVPRQTRLVALCLARCVVVAIVALPAASHALSPATHAERTSCAGEGKTLRSRDAARPTQVEFINHGKEIKTIYWLNYEGRRVYYTRLQPGDSYIQKTYVSHPWVVTSDDLGTCETAVLPVRTPSITILN
;
A
#
# COMPACT_ATOMS: atom_id res chain seq x y z
N MET A 1 56.51 -51.97 -36.35
CA MET A 1 56.84 -50.70 -37.01
C MET A 1 56.85 -49.63 -35.92
N HIS A 2 58.04 -49.29 -35.48
CA HIS A 2 58.35 -48.39 -34.37
C HIS A 2 59.64 -47.66 -34.73
N CYS A 3 59.81 -46.47 -34.13
CA CYS A 3 60.99 -45.60 -34.06
C CYS A 3 61.11 -44.49 -35.13
N PRO A 4 61.77 -43.36 -34.80
CA PRO A 4 61.79 -42.64 -33.51
C PRO A 4 61.80 -41.09 -33.64
N VAL A 5 61.85 -40.45 -32.46
CA VAL A 5 61.83 -39.02 -32.07
C VAL A 5 63.07 -38.21 -32.52
N PRO A 6 62.96 -36.86 -32.65
CA PRO A 6 63.68 -35.90 -31.77
C PRO A 6 62.73 -34.75 -31.34
N ARG A 7 62.56 -34.30 -30.09
CA ARG A 7 63.40 -33.78 -28.98
C ARG A 7 64.05 -32.39 -29.22
N GLN A 8 63.66 -31.45 -28.35
CA GLN A 8 64.25 -30.14 -27.99
C GLN A 8 63.86 -28.96 -28.92
N THR A 9 63.67 -27.70 -28.50
CA THR A 9 64.22 -26.97 -27.34
C THR A 9 63.48 -25.62 -27.18
N ARG A 10 63.32 -25.17 -25.93
CA ARG A 10 63.33 -23.78 -25.41
C ARG A 10 62.28 -22.72 -25.83
N LEU A 11 61.67 -22.21 -24.75
CA LEU A 11 60.96 -20.97 -24.48
C LEU A 11 61.36 -19.69 -25.24
N VAL A 12 60.48 -18.68 -25.05
CA VAL A 12 60.58 -17.21 -25.25
C VAL A 12 59.76 -16.78 -26.49
N ALA A 13 58.80 -15.85 -26.47
CA ALA A 13 58.53 -14.71 -25.60
C ALA A 13 57.02 -14.40 -25.49
N LEU A 14 56.67 -13.65 -24.44
CA LEU A 14 55.40 -12.98 -24.22
C LEU A 14 54.87 -12.24 -25.46
N CYS A 15 53.55 -12.29 -25.69
CA CYS A 15 52.86 -11.15 -26.29
C CYS A 15 51.38 -11.09 -25.86
N LEU A 16 51.14 -10.18 -24.92
CA LEU A 16 49.96 -9.33 -24.77
C LEU A 16 48.60 -9.98 -24.46
N ALA A 17 48.23 -9.77 -23.20
CA ALA A 17 46.89 -9.84 -22.66
C ALA A 17 45.87 -9.08 -23.54
N ARG A 18 44.74 -9.74 -23.81
CA ARG A 18 43.47 -9.06 -24.06
C ARG A 18 42.47 -9.56 -23.02
N CYS A 19 42.39 -8.84 -21.91
CA CYS A 19 41.27 -8.93 -20.98
C CYS A 19 40.01 -8.48 -21.73
N VAL A 20 39.23 -9.43 -22.23
CA VAL A 20 37.83 -9.16 -22.58
C VAL A 20 37.09 -9.09 -21.25
N VAL A 21 36.94 -7.88 -20.71
CA VAL A 21 36.03 -7.62 -19.60
C VAL A 21 34.62 -7.77 -20.17
N VAL A 22 34.00 -8.91 -19.92
CA VAL A 22 32.56 -9.11 -20.13
C VAL A 22 31.87 -8.17 -19.15
N ALA A 23 31.34 -7.06 -19.65
CA ALA A 23 30.49 -6.18 -18.87
C ALA A 23 29.19 -6.94 -18.55
N ILE A 24 29.10 -7.48 -17.32
CA ILE A 24 27.85 -7.93 -16.76
C ILE A 24 27.02 -6.67 -16.55
N VAL A 25 26.04 -6.44 -17.44
CA VAL A 25 25.05 -5.39 -17.24
C VAL A 25 24.20 -5.83 -16.05
N ALA A 26 24.56 -5.32 -14.86
CA ALA A 26 23.73 -5.45 -13.68
C ALA A 26 22.43 -4.69 -13.96
N LEU A 27 21.35 -5.43 -14.21
CA LEU A 27 20.00 -4.89 -14.13
C LEU A 27 19.84 -4.33 -12.71
N PRO A 28 19.52 -3.04 -12.52
CA PRO A 28 19.22 -2.55 -11.19
C PRO A 28 17.98 -3.32 -10.75
N ALA A 29 18.09 -4.10 -9.67
CA ALA A 29 16.93 -4.57 -8.95
C ALA A 29 16.10 -3.33 -8.63
N ALA A 30 14.91 -3.21 -9.21
CA ALA A 30 13.99 -2.15 -8.88
C ALA A 30 13.64 -2.30 -7.40
N SER A 31 14.28 -1.50 -6.55
CA SER A 31 13.87 -1.33 -5.16
C SER A 31 12.47 -0.74 -5.17
N HIS A 32 11.44 -1.59 -5.11
CA HIS A 32 10.11 -1.14 -4.74
C HIS A 32 10.19 -0.66 -3.30
N ALA A 33 10.47 0.63 -3.12
CA ALA A 33 10.38 1.28 -1.82
C ALA A 33 8.95 1.08 -1.33
N LEU A 34 8.78 0.25 -0.29
CA LEU A 34 7.57 0.17 0.50
C LEU A 34 7.34 1.57 1.04
N SER A 35 6.46 2.33 0.38
CA SER A 35 6.06 3.64 0.86
C SER A 35 5.44 3.42 2.24
N PRO A 36 5.82 4.20 3.28
CA PRO A 36 5.18 4.07 4.58
C PRO A 36 3.69 4.28 4.39
N ALA A 37 2.89 3.30 4.82
CA ALA A 37 1.44 3.39 4.75
C ALA A 37 1.00 4.65 5.50
N THR A 38 0.41 5.59 4.78
CA THR A 38 -0.14 6.79 5.42
C THR A 38 -1.39 6.37 6.18
N HIS A 39 -1.54 6.80 7.43
CA HIS A 39 -2.75 6.53 8.20
C HIS A 39 -3.81 7.60 7.92
N ALA A 40 -5.08 7.23 7.80
CA ALA A 40 -6.14 8.23 7.72
C ALA A 40 -6.31 8.95 9.06
N GLU A 41 -6.79 10.20 9.06
CA GLU A 41 -7.03 10.88 10.33
C GLU A 41 -8.27 10.29 11.00
N ARG A 42 -8.10 9.76 12.22
CA ARG A 42 -9.21 9.29 13.05
C ARG A 42 -9.66 10.41 13.97
N THR A 43 -10.96 10.60 14.07
CA THR A 43 -11.57 11.62 14.93
C THR A 43 -12.78 11.07 15.67
N SER A 44 -13.23 11.82 16.68
CA SER A 44 -14.43 11.49 17.44
C SER A 44 -15.70 11.68 16.60
N CYS A 45 -16.75 10.95 16.95
CA CYS A 45 -18.05 11.04 16.28
C CYS A 45 -18.89 12.26 16.72
N ALA A 46 -18.36 13.16 17.56
CA ALA A 46 -19.13 14.25 18.16
C ALA A 46 -19.75 15.23 17.14
N GLY A 47 -19.14 15.32 15.94
CA GLY A 47 -19.63 16.15 14.84
C GLY A 47 -20.70 15.49 13.98
N GLU A 48 -21.00 14.21 14.17
CA GLU A 48 -21.96 13.49 13.33
C GLU A 48 -23.37 14.08 13.44
N GLY A 49 -24.07 14.22 12.31
CA GLY A 49 -25.38 14.87 12.23
C GLY A 49 -25.36 16.38 12.48
N LYS A 50 -24.19 16.99 12.67
CA LYS A 50 -24.00 18.42 12.92
C LYS A 50 -23.01 19.05 11.95
N THR A 51 -21.71 18.82 12.19
CA THR A 51 -20.61 19.47 11.47
C THR A 51 -19.90 18.53 10.50
N LEU A 52 -19.96 17.22 10.75
CA LEU A 52 -19.31 16.19 9.95
C LEU A 52 -20.22 15.78 8.78
N ARG A 53 -19.86 16.23 7.58
CA ARG A 53 -20.55 15.93 6.32
C ARG A 53 -19.63 16.17 5.13
N SER A 54 -19.91 15.50 4.03
CA SER A 54 -19.17 15.71 2.78
C SER A 54 -19.37 17.13 2.23
N ARG A 55 -18.37 17.61 1.48
CA ARG A 55 -18.39 18.96 0.88
C ARG A 55 -18.31 18.91 -0.64
N ASP A 56 -17.12 18.71 -1.19
CA ASP A 56 -16.86 18.69 -2.63
C ASP A 56 -16.15 17.41 -3.05
N ALA A 57 -16.26 17.07 -4.33
CA ALA A 57 -15.58 15.94 -4.94
C ALA A 57 -14.32 16.39 -5.72
N ALA A 58 -13.57 17.38 -5.22
CA ALA A 58 -12.46 17.97 -5.98
C ALA A 58 -11.13 17.23 -5.85
N ARG A 59 -10.88 16.57 -4.71
CA ARG A 59 -9.57 15.97 -4.39
C ARG A 59 -9.71 14.46 -4.17
N PRO A 60 -9.59 13.64 -5.23
CA PRO A 60 -9.73 12.20 -5.11
C PRO A 60 -8.58 11.59 -4.31
N THR A 61 -8.88 10.54 -3.56
CA THR A 61 -7.95 9.73 -2.78
C THR A 61 -8.57 8.33 -2.58
N GLN A 62 -7.96 7.49 -1.76
CA GLN A 62 -8.58 6.25 -1.30
C GLN A 62 -8.23 5.97 0.16
N VAL A 63 -9.12 5.26 0.83
CA VAL A 63 -8.90 4.73 2.18
C VAL A 63 -9.13 3.22 2.17
N GLU A 64 -8.21 2.47 2.76
CA GLU A 64 -8.39 1.06 3.08
C GLU A 64 -8.81 0.92 4.54
N PHE A 65 -9.94 0.27 4.78
CA PHE A 65 -10.36 -0.13 6.12
C PHE A 65 -9.97 -1.58 6.33
N ILE A 66 -9.28 -1.89 7.42
CA ILE A 66 -8.88 -3.26 7.77
C ILE A 66 -9.43 -3.58 9.15
N ASN A 67 -10.27 -4.59 9.26
CA ASN A 67 -10.79 -5.05 10.54
C ASN A 67 -9.84 -6.08 11.17
N HIS A 68 -8.93 -5.63 12.01
CA HIS A 68 -8.08 -6.50 12.84
C HIS A 68 -8.75 -6.87 14.18
N GLY A 69 -9.95 -6.35 14.44
CA GLY A 69 -10.72 -6.65 15.63
C GLY A 69 -11.43 -7.99 15.59
N LYS A 70 -12.13 -8.30 16.67
CA LYS A 70 -12.97 -9.51 16.80
C LYS A 70 -14.45 -9.26 16.51
N GLU A 71 -14.83 -7.99 16.44
CA GLU A 71 -16.20 -7.58 16.18
C GLU A 71 -16.38 -7.21 14.71
N ILE A 72 -17.61 -7.35 14.24
CA ILE A 72 -17.97 -6.91 12.90
C ILE A 72 -18.00 -5.38 12.88
N LYS A 73 -17.37 -4.78 11.86
CA LYS A 73 -17.36 -3.33 11.68
C LYS A 73 -18.26 -2.96 10.49
N THR A 74 -19.08 -1.92 10.64
CA THR A 74 -19.88 -1.39 9.54
C THR A 74 -19.34 -0.03 9.10
N ILE A 75 -19.14 0.13 7.80
CA ILE A 75 -18.55 1.31 7.20
C ILE A 75 -19.64 2.13 6.50
N TYR A 76 -19.75 3.40 6.90
CA TYR A 76 -20.67 4.37 6.34
C TYR A 76 -19.92 5.55 5.76
N TRP A 77 -20.39 6.06 4.63
CA TRP A 77 -20.05 7.40 4.18
C TRP A 77 -21.02 8.41 4.78
N LEU A 78 -20.55 9.58 5.19
CA LEU A 78 -21.44 10.69 5.51
C LEU A 78 -21.64 11.55 4.26
N ASN A 79 -22.86 11.54 3.73
CA ASN A 79 -23.20 12.28 2.52
C ASN A 79 -23.14 13.81 2.71
N TYR A 80 -23.54 14.57 1.70
CA TYR A 80 -23.49 16.04 1.72
C TYR A 80 -24.41 16.67 2.78
N GLU A 81 -25.47 15.96 3.18
CA GLU A 81 -26.37 16.34 4.27
C GLU A 81 -25.91 15.82 5.64
N GLY A 82 -24.80 15.07 5.72
CA GLY A 82 -24.30 14.45 6.95
C GLY A 82 -25.04 13.19 7.37
N ARG A 83 -25.85 12.60 6.47
CA ARG A 83 -26.53 11.33 6.70
C ARG A 83 -25.61 10.17 6.33
N ARG A 84 -25.68 9.10 7.12
CA ARG A 84 -24.99 7.84 6.84
C ARG A 84 -25.55 7.19 5.58
N VAL A 85 -24.65 6.81 4.68
CA VAL A 85 -24.89 5.94 3.54
C VAL A 85 -24.08 4.68 3.77
N TYR A 86 -24.75 3.53 3.83
CA TYR A 86 -24.11 2.23 4.03
C TYR A 86 -23.23 1.86 2.83
N TYR A 87 -22.03 1.35 3.10
CA TYR A 87 -21.12 0.84 2.07
C TYR A 87 -20.82 -0.64 2.24
N THR A 88 -20.31 -1.04 3.41
CA THR A 88 -19.92 -2.44 3.63
C THR A 88 -19.92 -2.80 5.11
N ARG A 89 -19.91 -4.11 5.36
CA ARG A 89 -19.72 -4.73 6.67
C ARG A 89 -18.49 -5.63 6.59
N LEU A 90 -17.52 -5.43 7.49
CA LEU A 90 -16.24 -6.14 7.52
C LEU A 90 -16.26 -7.17 8.65
N GLN A 91 -16.11 -8.45 8.31
CA GLN A 91 -15.87 -9.49 9.32
C GLN A 91 -14.48 -9.31 9.94
N PRO A 92 -14.22 -9.94 11.10
CA PRO A 92 -12.87 -10.06 11.64
C PRO A 92 -11.89 -10.59 10.58
N GLY A 93 -10.83 -9.83 10.30
CA GLY A 93 -9.81 -10.13 9.29
C GLY A 93 -10.07 -9.56 7.89
N ASP A 94 -11.27 -9.03 7.61
CA ASP A 94 -11.59 -8.47 6.30
C ASP A 94 -10.98 -7.08 6.08
N SER A 95 -10.75 -6.73 4.82
CA SER A 95 -10.44 -5.36 4.40
C SER A 95 -11.31 -4.87 3.25
N TYR A 96 -11.39 -3.54 3.12
CA TYR A 96 -12.13 -2.86 2.06
C TYR A 96 -11.47 -1.56 1.64
N ILE A 97 -11.18 -1.44 0.34
CA ILE A 97 -10.61 -0.24 -0.27
C ILE A 97 -11.73 0.58 -0.90
N GLN A 98 -11.80 1.85 -0.51
CA GLN A 98 -12.78 2.79 -1.04
C GLN A 98 -12.09 3.99 -1.69
N LYS A 99 -12.32 4.18 -2.99
CA LYS A 99 -12.00 5.43 -3.69
C LYS A 99 -12.94 6.53 -3.23
N THR A 100 -12.41 7.64 -2.77
CA THR A 100 -13.18 8.71 -2.13
C THR A 100 -12.53 10.07 -2.37
N TYR A 101 -12.92 11.08 -1.60
CA TYR A 101 -12.36 12.42 -1.66
C TYR A 101 -11.91 12.85 -0.27
N VAL A 102 -10.90 13.71 -0.21
CA VAL A 102 -10.36 14.26 1.05
C VAL A 102 -11.46 14.92 1.90
N SER A 103 -12.49 15.48 1.26
CA SER A 103 -13.58 16.15 1.96
C SER A 103 -14.72 15.22 2.40
N HIS A 104 -14.62 13.91 2.19
CA HIS A 104 -15.67 12.93 2.46
C HIS A 104 -15.40 12.15 3.75
N PRO A 105 -16.05 12.51 4.88
CA PRO A 105 -15.91 11.76 6.13
C PRO A 105 -16.59 10.39 6.05
N TRP A 106 -16.00 9.44 6.77
CA TRP A 106 -16.50 8.09 6.95
C TRP A 106 -16.77 7.84 8.43
N VAL A 107 -17.74 6.99 8.72
CA VAL A 107 -18.10 6.54 10.07
C VAL A 107 -17.97 5.04 10.12
N VAL A 108 -17.32 4.57 11.18
CA VAL A 108 -17.20 3.16 11.53
C VAL A 108 -18.05 2.91 12.77
N THR A 109 -18.87 1.88 12.72
CA THR A 109 -19.61 1.38 13.89
C THR A 109 -19.16 -0.03 14.22
N SER A 110 -18.95 -0.31 15.49
CA SER A 110 -19.07 -1.65 16.06
C SER A 110 -20.55 -1.88 16.37
N ASP A 111 -21.03 -3.12 16.39
CA ASP A 111 -22.40 -3.51 16.78
C ASP A 111 -23.55 -3.25 15.79
N ASP A 112 -24.66 -3.96 16.04
CA ASP A 112 -25.92 -3.88 15.28
C ASP A 112 -26.80 -2.68 15.71
N LEU A 113 -26.48 -2.02 16.83
CA LEU A 113 -27.14 -0.79 17.28
C LEU A 113 -26.67 0.42 16.45
N GLY A 114 -25.57 0.28 15.73
CA GLY A 114 -25.01 1.32 14.86
C GLY A 114 -24.33 2.43 15.65
N THR A 115 -23.80 2.13 16.84
CA THR A 115 -23.08 3.13 17.64
C THR A 115 -21.81 3.55 16.90
N CYS A 116 -21.58 4.86 16.74
CA CYS A 116 -20.34 5.33 16.12
C CYS A 116 -19.15 5.03 17.03
N GLU A 117 -18.21 4.25 16.52
CA GLU A 117 -16.95 3.93 17.19
C GLU A 117 -15.89 4.99 16.85
N THR A 118 -15.74 5.30 15.56
CA THR A 118 -14.80 6.31 15.09
C THR A 118 -15.23 6.93 13.76
N ALA A 119 -14.84 8.18 13.54
CA ALA A 119 -14.94 8.82 12.24
C ALA A 119 -13.55 8.89 11.58
N VAL A 120 -13.52 8.75 10.26
CA VAL A 120 -12.29 8.74 9.47
C VAL A 120 -12.35 9.85 8.42
N LEU A 121 -11.34 10.70 8.40
CA LEU A 121 -11.14 11.75 7.41
C LEU A 121 -10.04 11.32 6.44
N PRO A 122 -10.37 11.11 5.15
CA PRO A 122 -9.38 10.76 4.14
C PRO A 122 -8.35 11.89 3.97
N VAL A 123 -7.09 11.51 3.81
CA VAL A 123 -5.99 12.45 3.55
C VAL A 123 -5.67 12.47 2.06
N ARG A 124 -4.79 13.39 1.63
CA ARG A 124 -4.47 13.61 0.20
C ARG A 124 -3.77 12.44 -0.47
N THR A 125 -3.22 11.51 0.31
CA THR A 125 -2.57 10.30 -0.16
C THR A 125 -3.43 9.07 0.17
N PRO A 126 -3.32 7.98 -0.60
CA PRO A 126 -3.89 6.69 -0.23
C PRO A 126 -3.49 6.34 1.20
N SER A 127 -4.48 5.95 2.01
CA SER A 127 -4.26 5.69 3.43
C SER A 127 -4.91 4.40 3.90
N ILE A 128 -4.41 3.87 5.02
CA ILE A 128 -4.94 2.69 5.70
C ILE A 128 -5.56 3.13 7.04
N THR A 129 -6.64 2.48 7.44
CA THR A 129 -7.26 2.57 8.77
C THR A 129 -7.44 1.17 9.33
N ILE A 130 -6.61 0.84 10.32
CA ILE A 130 -6.73 -0.40 11.10
C ILE A 130 -7.77 -0.19 12.21
N LEU A 131 -8.78 -1.06 12.24
CA LEU A 131 -9.89 -1.11 13.21
C LEU A 131 -9.67 -2.30 14.15
N ASN A 132 -9.83 -2.11 15.45
CA ASN A 132 -9.52 -3.10 16.48
C ASN A 132 -10.77 -3.55 17.26
#